data_AF-A0A8J7LFL8-F1
#
_entry.id   AF-A0A8J7LFL8-F1
#
_cell.length_a   1.000
_cell.length_b   1.000
_cell.length_c   1.000
_cell.angle_alpha   90.00
_cell.angle_beta   90.00
_cell.angle_gamma   90.00
#
_symmetry.space_group_name_H-M   'P 1'
#
loop_
_entity.id
_entity.type
_entity.pdbx_description
1 polymer ?
#
loop_
_entity_poly.entity_id
_entity_poly.type
_entity_poly.pdbx_seq_one_letter_code
_entity_poly.pdbx_strand_id
1 'polypeptide(L)' 'MGNSVKMNSPLNIEVKNLDHLGIVAGIIDEIELVDQINKILGQHPQEKVSAGQAVKAMILNGLGFVSGTLYM' A
#
# COMPACT_ATOMS: atom_id res chain seq x y z
N MET A 1 34.69 10.34 -38.13
CA MET A 1 33.95 11.11 -37.11
C MET A 1 32.45 10.97 -37.41
N GLY A 2 31.83 9.86 -37.00
CA GLY A 2 30.40 9.61 -37.22
C GLY A 2 29.64 9.87 -35.92
N ASN A 3 28.75 10.85 -35.92
CA ASN A 3 27.96 11.21 -34.74
C ASN A 3 27.01 10.08 -34.36
N SER A 4 27.20 9.52 -33.17
CA SER A 4 26.20 8.65 -32.53
C SER A 4 25.02 9.49 -32.07
N VAL A 5 23.90 9.38 -32.78
CA VAL A 5 22.60 9.90 -32.34
C VAL A 5 22.22 9.15 -31.05
N LYS A 6 22.17 9.85 -29.92
CA LYS A 6 21.60 9.29 -28.69
C LYS A 6 20.08 9.22 -28.87
N MET A 7 19.52 8.02 -29.00
CA MET A 7 18.08 7.81 -28.92
C MET A 7 17.64 8.03 -27.48
N ASN A 8 16.66 8.91 -27.30
CA ASN A 8 16.07 9.23 -26.01
C ASN A 8 15.25 8.01 -25.56
N SER A 9 15.64 7.39 -24.45
CA SER A 9 14.93 6.24 -23.89
C SER A 9 13.46 6.61 -23.64
N PRO A 10 12.49 5.76 -24.01
CA PRO A 10 11.08 6.03 -23.70
C PRO A 10 10.92 6.10 -22.18
N LEU A 11 10.06 7.02 -21.71
CA LEU A 11 9.63 7.07 -20.31
C LEU A 11 9.13 5.68 -19.92
N ASN A 12 9.80 5.03 -18.96
CA ASN A 12 9.46 3.69 -18.53
C ASN A 12 8.16 3.74 -17.71
N ILE A 13 7.02 3.50 -18.36
CA ILE A 13 5.70 3.46 -17.72
C ILE A 13 5.45 2.02 -17.28
N GLU A 14 5.27 1.81 -15.97
CA GLU A 14 4.89 0.52 -15.39
C GLU A 14 3.39 0.54 -15.06
N VAL A 15 2.64 -0.41 -15.63
CA VAL A 15 1.21 -0.60 -15.32
C VAL A 15 1.06 -1.83 -14.44
N LYS A 16 0.37 -1.67 -13.31
CA LYS A 16 0.06 -2.76 -12.38
C LYS A 16 -1.44 -2.86 -12.18
N ASN A 17 -1.97 -4.07 -12.28
CA ASN A 17 -3.33 -4.36 -11.87
C ASN A 17 -3.36 -4.45 -10.34
N LEU A 18 -4.28 -3.70 -9.72
CA LEU A 18 -4.51 -3.70 -8.27
C LEU A 18 -5.79 -4.45 -7.89
N ASP A 19 -6.48 -5.02 -8.89
CA ASP A 19 -7.75 -5.74 -8.76
C ASP A 19 -8.75 -4.98 -7.87
N HIS A 20 -9.36 -5.66 -6.90
CA HIS A 20 -10.32 -5.07 -5.98
C HIS A 20 -9.67 -4.37 -4.78
N LEU A 21 -8.35 -4.49 -4.59
CA LEU A 21 -7.66 -3.92 -3.43
C LEU A 21 -7.71 -2.40 -3.42
N GLY A 22 -7.66 -1.76 -4.59
CA GLY A 22 -7.79 -0.30 -4.69
C GLY A 22 -9.12 0.20 -4.14
N ILE A 23 -10.19 -0.53 -4.41
CA ILE A 23 -11.54 -0.22 -3.91
C ILE A 23 -11.61 -0.47 -2.40
N VAL A 24 -11.15 -1.64 -1.94
CA VAL A 24 -11.19 -1.97 -0.50
C VAL A 24 -10.33 -0.99 0.31
N ALA A 25 -9.12 -0.68 -0.15
CA ALA A 25 -8.25 0.30 0.50
C ALA A 25 -8.89 1.69 0.51
N GLY A 26 -9.53 2.10 -0.60
CA GLY A 26 -10.28 3.35 -0.68
C GLY A 26 -11.43 3.42 0.32
N ILE A 27 -12.22 2.35 0.48
CA ILE A 27 -13.30 2.29 1.46
C ILE A 27 -12.76 2.36 2.89
N ILE A 28 -11.67 1.64 3.19
CA ILE A 28 -11.02 1.68 4.51
C ILE A 28 -10.60 3.12 4.87
N ASP A 29 -10.09 3.87 3.89
CA ASP A 29 -9.68 5.26 4.08
C ASP A 29 -10.90 6.20 4.19
N GLU A 30 -11.94 5.99 3.36
CA GLU A 30 -13.16 6.79 3.36
C GLU A 30 -13.92 6.72 4.70
N ILE A 31 -13.89 5.56 5.37
CA ILE A 31 -14.52 5.39 6.69
C ILE A 31 -13.58 5.73 7.86
N GLU A 32 -12.37 6.22 7.58
CA GLU A 32 -11.34 6.57 8.57
C GLU A 32 -11.00 5.44 9.55
N LEU A 33 -11.07 4.17 9.11
CA LEU A 33 -10.93 3.01 9.99
C LEU A 33 -9.58 3.00 10.74
N VAL A 34 -8.51 3.39 10.04
CA VAL A 34 -7.15 3.48 10.61
C VAL A 34 -7.12 4.45 11.79
N ASP A 35 -7.72 5.62 11.64
CA ASP A 35 -7.72 6.66 12.66
C ASP A 35 -8.60 6.28 13.85
N GLN A 36 -9.75 5.64 13.60
CA GLN A 36 -10.60 5.12 14.67
C GLN A 36 -9.87 4.09 15.54
N ILE A 37 -9.15 3.15 14.91
CA ILE A 37 -8.36 2.14 15.64
C ILE A 37 -7.25 2.81 16.44
N ASN A 38 -6.49 3.72 15.82
CA ASN A 38 -5.40 4.44 16.48
C ASN A 38 -5.90 5.28 17.66
N LYS A 39 -7.09 5.87 17.56
CA LYS A 39 -7.71 6.62 18.65
C LYS A 39 -8.10 5.73 19.83
N ILE A 40 -8.57 4.51 19.58
CA ILE A 40 -8.99 3.57 20.62
C ILE A 40 -7.77 2.96 21.34
N LEU A 41 -6.73 2.59 20.59
CA LEU A 41 -5.56 1.90 21.14
C LEU A 41 -4.46 2.86 21.61
N GLY A 42 -4.51 4.12 21.16
CA GLY A 42 -3.38 5.04 21.26
C GLY A 42 -2.27 4.68 20.28
N GLN A 43 -1.21 5.49 20.28
CA GLN A 43 0.00 5.25 19.50
C GLN A 43 1.22 5.42 20.40
N HIS A 44 2.14 4.47 20.33
CA HIS A 44 3.43 4.55 21.00
C HIS A 44 4.50 5.15 20.07
N PRO A 45 5.41 6.03 20.55
CA PRO A 45 6.45 6.66 19.70
C PRO A 45 7.41 5.69 19.00
N GLN A 46 7.48 4.43 19.46
CA GLN A 46 8.32 3.39 18.86
C GLN A 46 7.59 2.56 17.79
N GLU A 47 6.29 2.79 17.58
CA GLU A 47 5.54 2.15 16.50
C GLU A 47 6.10 2.60 15.15
N LYS A 48 6.60 1.63 14.37
CA LYS A 48 6.97 1.86 12.96
C LYS A 48 5.76 1.84 12.03
N VAL A 49 4.73 1.10 12.43
CA VAL A 49 3.44 0.96 11.78
C VAL A 49 2.40 1.03 12.88
N SER A 50 1.41 1.91 12.74
CA SER A 50 0.35 2.04 13.72
C SER A 50 -0.58 0.83 13.71
N ALA A 51 -1.26 0.57 14.84
CA ALA A 51 -2.21 -0.54 14.94
C ALA A 51 -3.29 -0.49 13.84
N GLY A 52 -3.81 0.69 13.51
CA GLY A 52 -4.78 0.87 12.42
C GLY A 52 -4.21 0.50 11.05
N GLN A 53 -2.96 0.86 10.76
CA GLN A 53 -2.29 0.48 9.51
C GLN A 53 -2.03 -1.03 9.45
N ALA A 54 -1.66 -1.65 10.57
CA ALA A 54 -1.48 -3.10 10.66
C ALA A 54 -2.80 -3.84 10.37
N VAL A 55 -3.93 -3.35 10.88
CA VAL A 55 -5.27 -3.89 10.58
C VAL A 55 -5.64 -3.70 9.11
N LYS A 56 -5.41 -2.51 8.53
CA LYS A 56 -5.61 -2.28 7.09
C LYS A 56 -4.80 -3.28 6.25
N ALA A 57 -3.54 -3.51 6.60
CA ALA A 57 -2.68 -4.48 5.94
C ALA A 57 -3.20 -5.93 6.11
N MET A 58 -3.67 -6.31 7.30
CA MET A 58 -4.29 -7.63 7.53
C MET A 58 -5.55 -7.84 6.68
N ILE A 59 -6.41 -6.83 6.53
CA ILE A 59 -7.61 -6.93 5.70
C ILE A 59 -7.22 -7.14 4.24
N LEU A 60 -6.30 -6.33 3.72
CA LEU A 60 -5.84 -6.44 2.33
C LEU A 60 -5.10 -7.76 2.07
N ASN A 61 -4.34 -8.26 3.05
CA ASN A 61 -3.67 -9.56 3.01
C ASN A 61 -4.68 -10.72 3.04
N GLY A 62 -5.65 -10.67 3.97
CA GLY A 62 -6.66 -11.70 4.21
C GLY A 62 -7.71 -11.84 3.10
N LEU A 63 -7.92 -10.81 2.28
CA LEU A 63 -8.77 -10.88 1.08
C LEU A 63 -8.10 -11.58 -0.12
N GLY A 64 -6.90 -12.15 0.07
CA GLY A 64 -6.36 -13.20 -0.80
C GLY A 64 -5.42 -12.73 -1.92
N PHE A 65 -4.85 -11.53 -1.83
CA PHE A 65 -3.92 -11.02 -2.85
C PHE A 65 -2.46 -10.98 -2.43
N VAL A 66 -2.17 -11.06 -1.13
CA VAL A 66 -0.81 -11.14 -0.61
C VAL A 66 -0.64 -12.57 -0.09
N SER A 67 -0.28 -13.51 -0.96
CA SER A 67 -0.15 -14.95 -0.65
C SER A 67 0.97 -15.31 0.33
N GLY A 68 1.39 -14.37 1.19
CA GLY A 68 2.42 -14.55 2.21
C GLY A 68 1.90 -14.14 3.57
N THR A 69 2.29 -14.90 4.60
CA THR A 69 2.02 -14.57 6.01
C THR A 69 2.47 -13.15 6.32
N LEU A 70 1.59 -12.36 6.93
CA LEU A 70 1.96 -11.06 7.47
C LEU A 70 2.79 -11.27 8.74
N TYR A 71 4.10 -11.01 8.66
CA TYR A 71 4.96 -10.93 9.84
C TYR A 71 4.84 -9.52 10.42
N MET A 72 4.31 -9.42 11.64
CA MET A 72 4.14 -8.16 12.39
C MET A 72 5.07 -8.14 13.59
#